data_AF-A0A812NUF4-F1
#
_entry.id   AF-A0A812NUF4-F1
#
_cell.length_a   1.000
_cell.length_b   1.000
_cell.length_c   1.000
_cell.angle_alpha   90.00
_cell.angle_beta   90.00
_cell.angle_gamma   90.00
#
_symmetry.space_group_name_H-M   'P 1'
#
loop_
_entity.id
_entity.type
_entity.pdbx_description
1 polymer ?
#
loop_
_entity_poly.entity_id
_entity_poly.type
_entity_poly.pdbx_seq_one_letter_code
_entity_poly.pdbx_strand_id
1 'polypeptide(L)'
;MWVMKNTTQTAGVETYGQAFRTYDYFPTKHAAAYSDVRGDQAHFGPQFMTWHSAFVLEFENALLSVDSTIGTLPYWDSTVTSPSIFSETYFGSAPGTGSDSQVVDGAFPNWWIKAGFSLSDYNPTGSSPYTGSPVGMLRGPTNNNANAMMTRFGSGSYSYDANEFWICANLDGFWYDWYKCVEGDATVSGSLHGGPHGQVGSSSGGNSGDFEDPVTSPNDPLFMFHHANVDRSMRWWMLKNAAKRSTFYGFPAANAEGIRENSGKSYYGQNLPDVMSSTWGFTAADLGFSNASAGFQTNADLLCHNGPSTSAYTYDTEVACSGGSAACSAVWGDTTTTQAGTTDGTTDGTTQAGGQASDTASTGHRRHVEATVLMSGILVALAANS
;
A
#
# COMPACT_ATOMS: atom_id res chain seq x y z
N MET A 1 16.74 -2.57 -1.71
CA MET A 1 15.90 -3.45 -2.56
C MET A 1 16.72 -4.27 -3.55
N TRP A 2 17.79 -3.75 -4.15
CA TRP A 2 18.67 -4.56 -5.02
C TRP A 2 19.25 -5.81 -4.35
N VAL A 3 19.58 -5.74 -3.06
CA VAL A 3 19.95 -6.93 -2.28
C VAL A 3 18.87 -8.01 -2.33
N MET A 4 17.59 -7.64 -2.13
CA MET A 4 16.46 -8.59 -2.24
C MET A 4 16.29 -9.11 -3.67
N LYS A 5 16.62 -8.30 -4.69
CA LYS A 5 16.52 -8.67 -6.10
C LYS A 5 17.63 -9.65 -6.53
N ASN A 6 18.86 -9.42 -6.09
CA ASN A 6 20.06 -10.13 -6.55
C ASN A 6 20.44 -11.33 -5.66
N THR A 7 19.87 -11.43 -4.44
CA THR A 7 20.17 -12.52 -3.51
C THR A 7 19.17 -13.65 -3.65
N THR A 8 19.64 -14.90 -3.67
CA THR A 8 18.76 -16.07 -3.66
C THR A 8 18.05 -16.22 -2.31
N GLN A 9 16.88 -16.88 -2.28
CA GLN A 9 16.12 -17.07 -1.04
C GLN A 9 16.96 -17.77 0.04
N THR A 10 17.70 -18.82 -0.32
CA THR A 10 18.55 -19.57 0.62
C THR A 10 19.65 -18.70 1.21
N ALA A 11 20.43 -18.02 0.36
CA ALA A 11 21.54 -17.18 0.82
C ALA A 11 21.04 -15.98 1.64
N GLY A 12 19.90 -15.40 1.26
CA GLY A 12 19.30 -14.29 1.97
C GLY A 12 18.77 -14.68 3.34
N VAL A 13 18.15 -15.85 3.50
CA VAL A 13 17.75 -16.36 4.82
C VAL A 13 18.95 -16.66 5.70
N GLU A 14 20.02 -17.22 5.13
CA GLU A 14 21.28 -17.48 5.85
C GLU A 14 21.93 -16.18 6.36
N THR A 15 21.85 -15.11 5.56
CA THR A 15 22.51 -13.83 5.86
C THR A 15 21.66 -12.88 6.71
N TYR A 16 20.39 -12.73 6.37
CA TYR A 16 19.47 -11.71 6.90
C TYR A 16 18.36 -12.31 7.79
N GLY A 17 18.33 -13.63 7.94
CA GLY A 17 17.39 -14.34 8.80
C GLY A 17 16.05 -14.69 8.13
N GLN A 18 15.16 -15.32 8.90
CA GLN A 18 13.94 -15.95 8.39
C GLN A 18 12.90 -14.96 7.81
N ALA A 19 13.01 -13.68 8.12
CA ALA A 19 12.15 -12.64 7.54
C ALA A 19 12.53 -12.29 6.10
N PHE A 20 13.74 -12.64 5.64
CA PHE A 20 14.18 -12.33 4.29
C PHE A 20 13.26 -12.95 3.23
N ARG A 21 12.94 -12.15 2.21
CA ARG A 21 12.23 -12.58 1.00
C ARG A 21 12.96 -11.98 -0.20
N THR A 22 13.11 -12.74 -1.28
CA THR A 22 13.57 -12.17 -2.56
C THR A 22 12.56 -11.14 -3.04
N TYR A 23 12.98 -10.21 -3.91
CA TYR A 23 12.02 -9.24 -4.44
C TYR A 23 10.91 -9.94 -5.25
N ASP A 24 11.27 -10.89 -6.10
CA ASP A 24 10.31 -11.60 -6.96
C ASP A 24 9.33 -12.50 -6.19
N TYR A 25 9.56 -12.73 -4.89
CA TYR A 25 8.55 -13.30 -4.00
C TYR A 25 7.25 -12.47 -4.04
N PHE A 26 7.38 -11.14 -4.02
CA PHE A 26 6.24 -10.23 -3.85
C PHE A 26 5.32 -10.16 -5.07
N PRO A 27 5.81 -9.90 -6.32
CA PRO A 27 4.94 -9.98 -7.50
C PRO A 27 4.34 -11.38 -7.69
N THR A 28 5.07 -12.44 -7.34
CA THR A 28 4.56 -13.82 -7.43
C THR A 28 3.44 -14.08 -6.41
N LYS A 29 3.59 -13.62 -5.16
CA LYS A 29 2.58 -13.74 -4.10
C LYS A 29 1.33 -12.92 -4.41
N HIS A 30 1.51 -11.72 -4.96
CA HIS A 30 0.40 -10.89 -5.43
C HIS A 30 -0.39 -11.57 -6.55
N ALA A 31 0.31 -12.13 -7.56
CA ALA A 31 -0.34 -12.89 -8.62
C ALA A 31 -1.05 -14.15 -8.10
N ALA A 32 -0.51 -14.80 -7.06
CA ALA A 32 -1.15 -15.94 -6.42
C ALA A 32 -2.45 -15.58 -5.67
N ALA A 33 -2.54 -14.38 -5.10
CA ALA A 33 -3.74 -13.86 -4.46
C ALA A 33 -4.79 -13.38 -5.47
N TYR A 34 -4.35 -12.75 -6.56
CA TYR A 34 -5.20 -12.43 -7.72
C TYR A 34 -5.86 -13.70 -8.29
N SER A 35 -5.08 -14.78 -8.44
CA SER A 35 -5.55 -16.07 -8.93
C SER A 35 -5.84 -17.09 -7.81
N ASP A 36 -6.31 -16.62 -6.65
CA ASP A 36 -6.71 -17.54 -5.57
C ASP A 36 -7.88 -18.42 -6.02
N VAL A 37 -7.95 -19.65 -5.51
CA VAL A 37 -9.03 -20.59 -5.87
C VAL A 37 -10.42 -20.11 -5.47
N ARG A 38 -10.50 -19.12 -4.58
CA ARG A 38 -11.74 -18.47 -4.14
C ARG A 38 -12.11 -17.23 -4.97
N GLY A 39 -11.33 -16.90 -6.00
CA GLY A 39 -11.42 -15.65 -6.76
C GLY A 39 -10.44 -14.61 -6.24
N ASP A 40 -10.37 -13.44 -6.88
CA ASP A 40 -9.41 -12.39 -6.49
C ASP A 40 -9.55 -12.00 -5.00
N GLN A 41 -8.46 -12.21 -4.26
CA GLN A 41 -8.38 -11.88 -2.83
C GLN A 41 -7.54 -10.63 -2.57
N ALA A 42 -6.90 -10.07 -3.58
CA ALA A 42 -6.12 -8.85 -3.45
C ALA A 42 -6.94 -7.62 -3.85
N HIS A 43 -7.87 -7.74 -4.80
CA HIS A 43 -8.58 -6.58 -5.39
C HIS A 43 -10.11 -6.70 -5.38
N PHE A 44 -10.74 -5.57 -5.73
CA PHE A 44 -12.15 -5.43 -6.09
C PHE A 44 -13.12 -5.99 -5.05
N GLY A 45 -12.75 -5.99 -3.77
CA GLY A 45 -13.63 -6.35 -2.68
C GLY A 45 -13.19 -5.73 -1.34
N PRO A 46 -14.02 -5.84 -0.30
CA PRO A 46 -13.73 -5.25 1.01
C PRO A 46 -12.40 -5.72 1.62
N GLN A 47 -11.91 -6.90 1.24
CA GLN A 47 -10.62 -7.45 1.65
C GLN A 47 -9.40 -6.74 1.03
N PHE A 48 -9.58 -5.87 0.03
CA PHE A 48 -8.47 -5.23 -0.69
C PHE A 48 -7.42 -4.65 0.24
N MET A 49 -7.88 -3.85 1.21
CA MET A 49 -6.96 -3.15 2.11
C MET A 49 -6.43 -4.04 3.20
N THR A 50 -7.18 -5.04 3.64
CA THR A 50 -6.61 -5.99 4.59
C THR A 50 -5.47 -6.78 3.93
N TRP A 51 -5.68 -7.29 2.71
CA TRP A 51 -4.64 -8.01 1.98
C TRP A 51 -3.43 -7.11 1.68
N HIS A 52 -3.63 -5.89 1.15
CA HIS A 52 -2.53 -5.00 0.77
C HIS A 52 -1.76 -4.46 1.98
N SER A 53 -2.43 -4.12 3.09
CA SER A 53 -1.73 -3.72 4.32
C SER A 53 -0.86 -4.85 4.88
N ALA A 54 -1.35 -6.10 4.84
CA ALA A 54 -0.56 -7.28 5.22
C ALA A 54 0.64 -7.48 4.28
N PHE A 55 0.43 -7.32 2.97
CA PHE A 55 1.46 -7.45 1.96
C PHE A 55 2.59 -6.42 2.10
N VAL A 56 2.22 -5.16 2.31
CA VAL A 56 3.18 -4.06 2.56
C VAL A 56 3.93 -4.27 3.88
N LEU A 57 3.26 -4.76 4.92
CA LEU A 57 3.90 -5.06 6.21
C LEU A 57 4.89 -6.23 6.12
N GLU A 58 4.55 -7.30 5.38
CA GLU A 58 5.50 -8.39 5.10
C GLU A 58 6.71 -7.87 4.30
N PHE A 59 6.48 -7.01 3.31
CA PHE A 59 7.55 -6.37 2.55
C PHE A 59 8.45 -5.53 3.44
N GLU A 60 7.88 -4.69 4.31
CA GLU A 60 8.64 -3.90 5.28
C GLU A 60 9.49 -4.80 6.17
N ASN A 61 8.93 -5.87 6.74
CA ASN A 61 9.67 -6.78 7.61
C ASN A 61 10.82 -7.47 6.86
N ALA A 62 10.61 -7.85 5.60
CA ALA A 62 11.66 -8.40 4.74
C ALA A 62 12.74 -7.35 4.42
N LEU A 63 12.36 -6.11 4.12
CA LEU A 63 13.28 -5.01 3.85
C LEU A 63 14.14 -4.68 5.08
N LEU A 64 13.53 -4.59 6.26
CA LEU A 64 14.22 -4.28 7.51
C LEU A 64 15.10 -5.44 7.99
N SER A 65 14.86 -6.68 7.54
CA SER A 65 15.79 -7.79 7.77
C SER A 65 17.12 -7.60 7.03
N VAL A 66 17.09 -6.92 5.88
CA VAL A 66 18.28 -6.58 5.09
C VAL A 66 18.99 -5.37 5.69
N ASP A 67 18.23 -4.30 5.95
CA ASP A 67 18.76 -3.07 6.52
C ASP A 67 17.77 -2.44 7.49
N SER A 68 18.01 -2.69 8.78
CA SER A 68 17.19 -2.12 9.86
C SER A 68 17.37 -0.61 10.05
N THR A 69 18.40 0.01 9.48
CA THR A 69 18.65 1.46 9.61
C THR A 69 17.65 2.30 8.84
N ILE A 70 16.94 1.69 7.87
CA ILE A 70 15.82 2.29 7.15
C ILE A 70 14.69 2.67 8.13
N GLY A 71 14.52 1.91 9.22
CA GLY A 71 13.51 2.14 10.26
C GLY A 71 12.10 1.70 9.87
N THR A 72 11.61 2.15 8.71
CA THR A 72 10.28 1.81 8.14
C THR A 72 10.26 1.95 6.63
N LEU A 73 9.34 1.27 5.96
CA LEU A 73 9.04 1.50 4.55
C LEU A 73 8.45 2.91 4.35
N PRO A 74 9.09 3.80 3.57
CA PRO A 74 8.52 5.10 3.25
C PRO A 74 7.25 4.97 2.39
N TYR A 75 6.38 5.99 2.42
CA TYR A 75 5.23 6.06 1.53
C TYR A 75 5.44 7.12 0.44
N TRP A 76 4.83 6.93 -0.73
CA TRP A 76 4.79 7.95 -1.76
C TRP A 76 3.53 8.80 -1.57
N ASP A 77 3.70 10.06 -1.16
CA ASP A 77 2.59 11.02 -1.16
C ASP A 77 2.30 11.48 -2.59
N SER A 78 1.30 10.87 -3.22
CA SER A 78 0.88 11.24 -4.59
C SER A 78 0.29 12.65 -4.69
N THR A 79 0.03 13.31 -3.55
CA THR A 79 -0.40 14.72 -3.52
C THR A 79 0.75 15.71 -3.72
N VAL A 80 1.99 15.26 -3.51
CA VAL A 80 3.20 16.08 -3.63
C VAL A 80 3.83 15.84 -5.00
N THR A 81 3.71 16.82 -5.89
CA THR A 81 4.22 16.73 -7.27
C THR A 81 5.59 17.39 -7.48
N SER A 82 6.08 18.13 -6.48
CA SER A 82 7.36 18.84 -6.55
C SER A 82 8.16 18.73 -5.24
N PRO A 83 9.41 18.24 -5.28
CA PRO A 83 10.06 17.67 -6.46
C PRO A 83 9.39 16.37 -6.90
N SER A 84 9.35 16.10 -8.22
CA SER A 84 8.76 14.86 -8.74
C SER A 84 9.58 13.65 -8.33
N ILE A 85 8.93 12.62 -7.78
CA ILE A 85 9.54 11.31 -7.51
C ILE A 85 9.94 10.56 -8.80
N PHE A 86 9.43 10.98 -9.96
CA PHE A 86 9.78 10.45 -11.27
C PHE A 86 10.93 11.24 -11.87
N SER A 87 12.11 11.04 -11.31
CA SER A 87 13.33 11.71 -11.73
C SER A 87 14.54 10.80 -11.54
N GLU A 88 15.67 11.19 -12.14
CA GLU A 88 16.96 10.50 -12.00
C GLU A 88 17.46 10.40 -10.55
N THR A 89 16.97 11.25 -9.65
CA THR A 89 17.34 11.22 -8.23
C THR A 89 16.55 10.17 -7.45
N TYR A 90 15.35 9.82 -7.92
CA TYR A 90 14.37 9.07 -7.14
C TYR A 90 13.97 7.77 -7.84
N PHE A 91 12.71 7.59 -8.24
CA PHE A 91 12.21 6.32 -8.77
C PHE A 91 12.49 6.11 -10.26
N GLY A 92 13.17 7.05 -10.93
CA GLY A 92 13.37 7.03 -12.38
C GLY A 92 12.17 7.58 -13.14
N SER A 93 12.39 7.91 -14.40
CA SER A 93 11.43 8.59 -15.26
C SER A 93 10.16 7.75 -15.49
N ALA A 94 9.03 8.45 -15.56
CA ALA A 94 7.79 7.97 -16.17
C ALA A 94 7.26 9.09 -17.09
N PRO A 95 7.04 8.85 -18.40
CA PRO A 95 7.46 7.66 -19.14
C PRO A 95 8.95 7.33 -18.97
N GLY A 96 9.30 6.05 -19.01
CA GLY A 96 10.68 5.62 -19.09
C GLY A 96 11.35 6.15 -20.35
N THR A 97 12.63 6.48 -20.27
CA THR A 97 13.38 7.16 -21.35
C THR A 97 14.13 6.20 -22.28
N GLY A 98 14.14 4.89 -21.97
CA GLY A 98 14.70 3.84 -22.82
C GLY A 98 13.72 3.37 -23.92
N SER A 99 14.16 2.38 -24.70
CA SER A 99 13.31 1.71 -25.69
C SER A 99 12.07 1.10 -25.05
N ASP A 100 10.92 1.21 -25.71
CA ASP A 100 9.62 0.70 -25.23
C ASP A 100 9.25 1.21 -23.82
N SER A 101 9.64 2.46 -23.53
CA SER A 101 9.41 3.13 -22.25
C SER A 101 10.08 2.44 -21.05
N GLN A 102 11.21 1.78 -21.29
CA GLN A 102 12.07 1.23 -20.24
C GLN A 102 12.57 2.33 -19.31
N VAL A 103 12.57 2.06 -18.01
CA VAL A 103 13.18 2.95 -17.02
C VAL A 103 14.68 2.66 -16.94
N VAL A 104 15.50 3.64 -17.30
CA VAL A 104 16.97 3.53 -17.41
C VAL A 104 17.72 4.46 -16.46
N ASP A 105 17.00 5.17 -15.60
CA ASP A 105 17.48 6.18 -14.66
C ASP A 105 16.88 5.97 -13.25
N GLY A 106 17.22 6.84 -12.31
CA GLY A 106 16.76 6.76 -10.92
C GLY A 106 17.52 5.73 -10.10
N ALA A 107 16.90 5.31 -8.99
CA ALA A 107 17.40 4.29 -8.08
C ALA A 107 17.18 2.85 -8.59
N PHE A 108 16.32 2.67 -9.60
CA PHE A 108 15.95 1.38 -10.18
C PHE A 108 16.21 1.30 -11.69
N PRO A 109 17.38 1.74 -12.19
CA PRO A 109 17.66 1.71 -13.62
C PRO A 109 17.79 0.26 -14.08
N ASN A 110 17.19 -0.08 -15.23
CA ASN A 110 17.25 -1.44 -15.80
C ASN A 110 16.82 -2.53 -14.80
N TRP A 111 15.79 -2.24 -14.01
CA TRP A 111 15.20 -3.21 -13.09
C TRP A 111 14.64 -4.41 -13.86
N TRP A 112 15.24 -5.58 -13.73
CA TRP A 112 14.88 -6.74 -14.55
C TRP A 112 13.60 -7.44 -14.05
N ILE A 113 12.82 -7.96 -14.98
CA ILE A 113 11.61 -8.74 -14.71
C ILE A 113 11.96 -10.23 -14.79
N LYS A 114 11.51 -11.02 -13.83
CA LYS A 114 11.88 -12.44 -13.75
C LYS A 114 11.28 -13.21 -14.93
N ALA A 115 12.11 -13.97 -15.65
CA ALA A 115 11.67 -14.91 -16.67
C ALA A 115 11.61 -16.34 -16.11
N GLY A 116 10.76 -17.18 -16.70
CA GLY A 116 10.75 -18.63 -16.45
C GLY A 116 10.48 -19.01 -14.98
N PHE A 117 9.70 -18.22 -14.26
CA PHE A 117 9.37 -18.48 -12.86
C PHE A 117 8.33 -19.62 -12.74
N SER A 118 8.34 -20.32 -11.61
CA SER A 118 7.26 -21.21 -11.20
C SER A 118 6.76 -20.83 -9.81
N LEU A 119 5.45 -20.88 -9.61
CA LEU A 119 4.86 -20.70 -8.28
C LEU A 119 5.44 -21.69 -7.27
N SER A 120 5.73 -22.93 -7.69
CA SER A 120 6.30 -23.96 -6.82
C SER A 120 7.67 -23.58 -6.25
N ASP A 121 8.40 -22.67 -6.89
CA ASP A 121 9.71 -22.20 -6.41
C ASP A 121 9.59 -21.50 -5.05
N TYR A 122 8.38 -21.05 -4.70
CA TYR A 122 8.09 -20.31 -3.49
C TYR A 122 7.16 -21.04 -2.53
N ASN A 123 6.81 -22.30 -2.85
CA ASN A 123 6.01 -23.19 -2.00
C ASN A 123 4.68 -22.59 -1.49
N PRO A 124 3.77 -22.12 -2.38
CA PRO A 124 2.43 -21.75 -1.96
C PRO A 124 1.72 -22.98 -1.38
N THR A 125 0.91 -22.77 -0.35
CA THR A 125 0.16 -23.87 0.29
C THR A 125 -0.98 -24.41 -0.59
N GLY A 126 -1.43 -23.63 -1.57
CA GLY A 126 -2.45 -24.02 -2.54
C GLY A 126 -1.96 -23.95 -3.98
N SER A 127 -2.72 -24.58 -4.88
CA SER A 127 -2.52 -24.46 -6.32
C SER A 127 -3.08 -23.13 -6.82
N SER A 128 -2.23 -22.26 -7.38
CA SER A 128 -2.71 -21.15 -8.22
C SER A 128 -2.51 -21.50 -9.70
N PRO A 129 -3.47 -21.13 -10.56
CA PRO A 129 -3.36 -21.33 -12.01
C PRO A 129 -2.45 -20.28 -12.68
N TYR A 130 -1.83 -19.37 -11.93
CA TYR A 130 -1.00 -18.32 -12.52
C TYR A 130 0.31 -18.89 -13.08
N THR A 131 0.52 -18.71 -14.39
CA THR A 131 1.68 -19.21 -15.13
C THR A 131 2.51 -18.12 -15.80
N GLY A 132 2.24 -16.84 -15.49
CA GLY A 132 2.91 -15.71 -16.13
C GLY A 132 2.21 -15.23 -17.40
N SER A 133 2.94 -14.45 -18.20
CA SER A 133 2.46 -13.95 -19.49
C SER A 133 2.90 -14.84 -20.66
N PRO A 134 2.31 -14.68 -21.87
CA PRO A 134 2.67 -15.44 -23.06
C PRO A 134 4.13 -15.29 -23.51
N VAL A 135 4.82 -14.25 -23.06
CA VAL A 135 6.25 -14.00 -23.35
C VAL A 135 7.18 -14.63 -22.30
N GLY A 136 6.65 -15.39 -21.33
CA GLY A 136 7.44 -16.13 -20.34
C GLY A 136 8.00 -15.27 -19.20
N MET A 137 7.50 -14.05 -19.05
CA MET A 137 7.88 -13.12 -17.99
C MET A 137 6.89 -13.20 -16.82
N LEU A 138 7.35 -12.87 -15.62
CA LEU A 138 6.52 -12.63 -14.43
C LEU A 138 5.70 -11.35 -14.65
N ARG A 139 4.73 -11.43 -15.55
CA ARG A 139 3.77 -10.38 -15.87
C ARG A 139 2.37 -10.98 -15.85
N GLY A 140 1.34 -10.14 -15.79
CA GLY A 140 -0.05 -10.58 -15.87
C GLY A 140 -0.31 -11.37 -17.16
N PRO A 141 -1.28 -12.30 -17.17
CA PRO A 141 -1.53 -13.17 -18.32
C PRO A 141 -1.85 -12.43 -19.62
N THR A 142 -2.31 -11.18 -19.54
CA THR A 142 -2.66 -10.33 -20.69
C THR A 142 -1.56 -9.33 -21.05
N ASN A 143 -0.51 -9.19 -20.24
CA ASN A 143 0.57 -8.24 -20.48
C ASN A 143 1.67 -8.88 -21.35
N ASN A 144 1.61 -8.57 -22.64
CA ASN A 144 2.52 -9.09 -23.66
C ASN A 144 3.80 -8.26 -23.85
N ASN A 145 4.10 -7.37 -22.91
CA ASN A 145 5.32 -6.59 -22.95
C ASN A 145 6.56 -7.49 -22.85
N ALA A 146 7.27 -7.63 -23.97
CA ALA A 146 8.45 -8.48 -24.08
C ALA A 146 9.73 -7.83 -23.54
N ASN A 147 9.67 -6.59 -23.03
CA ASN A 147 10.82 -5.95 -22.41
C ASN A 147 11.20 -6.70 -21.12
N ALA A 148 12.45 -7.15 -21.06
CA ALA A 148 13.01 -7.87 -19.93
C ALA A 148 13.26 -6.97 -18.71
N MET A 149 13.12 -5.66 -18.88
CA MET A 149 13.27 -4.64 -17.85
C MET A 149 11.94 -3.96 -17.56
N MET A 150 11.88 -3.29 -16.42
CA MET A 150 10.75 -2.49 -15.98
C MET A 150 10.48 -1.37 -16.99
N THR A 151 9.20 -1.21 -17.32
CA THR A 151 8.68 -0.21 -18.24
C THR A 151 7.59 0.61 -17.58
N ARG A 152 7.56 1.91 -17.91
CA ARG A 152 6.52 2.85 -17.50
C ARG A 152 6.14 3.68 -18.71
N PHE A 153 4.91 3.56 -19.20
CA PHE A 153 4.48 4.30 -20.39
C PHE A 153 4.07 5.73 -20.09
N GLY A 154 3.69 6.05 -18.85
CA GLY A 154 3.38 7.40 -18.38
C GLY A 154 2.28 8.13 -19.18
N SER A 155 1.23 8.61 -18.52
CA SER A 155 0.42 9.67 -19.12
C SER A 155 1.15 11.00 -18.96
N GLY A 156 1.43 11.73 -20.05
CA GLY A 156 2.21 12.99 -20.05
C GLY A 156 1.64 14.16 -19.22
N SER A 157 0.63 13.93 -18.39
CA SER A 157 0.07 14.85 -17.42
C SER A 157 -0.17 14.08 -16.12
N TYR A 158 0.77 14.19 -15.17
CA TYR A 158 0.53 13.72 -13.81
C TYR A 158 -0.53 14.60 -13.16
N SER A 159 -1.76 14.11 -13.07
CA SER A 159 -2.74 14.70 -12.17
C SER A 159 -3.58 13.60 -11.57
N TYR A 160 -3.09 13.07 -10.46
CA TYR A 160 -3.96 12.54 -9.43
C TYR A 160 -4.53 13.76 -8.68
N ASP A 161 -5.83 13.81 -8.44
CA ASP A 161 -6.36 14.87 -7.58
C ASP A 161 -5.87 14.60 -6.16
N ALA A 162 -4.96 15.45 -5.68
CA ALA A 162 -4.46 15.43 -4.32
C ALA A 162 -5.58 15.34 -3.26
N ASN A 163 -6.77 15.82 -3.60
CA ASN A 163 -7.93 15.75 -2.72
C ASN A 163 -8.44 14.33 -2.52
N GLU A 164 -8.25 13.39 -3.44
CA GLU A 164 -8.83 12.05 -3.32
C GLU A 164 -8.31 11.28 -2.10
N PHE A 165 -7.02 11.43 -1.75
CA PHE A 165 -6.47 10.89 -0.51
C PHE A 165 -7.30 11.37 0.70
N TRP A 166 -7.52 12.69 0.77
CA TRP A 166 -8.24 13.31 1.87
C TRP A 166 -9.74 13.09 1.81
N ILE A 167 -10.35 12.95 0.62
CA ILE A 167 -11.75 12.62 0.43
C ILE A 167 -12.02 11.24 1.05
N CYS A 168 -11.21 10.24 0.73
CA CYS A 168 -11.37 8.90 1.29
C CYS A 168 -11.01 8.87 2.78
N ALA A 169 -9.89 9.48 3.19
CA ALA A 169 -9.49 9.54 4.59
C ALA A 169 -10.54 10.23 5.49
N ASN A 170 -11.29 11.20 4.95
CA ASN A 170 -12.31 11.95 5.68
C ASN A 170 -13.72 11.40 5.56
N LEU A 171 -13.94 10.30 4.84
CA LEU A 171 -15.26 9.75 4.64
C LEU A 171 -15.89 9.33 5.98
N ASP A 172 -17.09 9.83 6.28
CA ASP A 172 -17.93 9.28 7.35
C ASP A 172 -18.80 8.17 6.75
N GLY A 173 -18.42 6.93 7.04
CA GLY A 173 -19.08 5.73 6.50
C GLY A 173 -18.62 4.47 7.21
N PHE A 174 -19.05 3.32 6.73
CA PHE A 174 -18.49 2.03 7.13
C PHE A 174 -17.42 1.58 6.13
N TRP A 175 -16.75 0.47 6.44
CA TRP A 175 -15.62 -0.04 5.68
C TRP A 175 -15.89 -0.10 4.19
N TYR A 176 -17.08 -0.56 3.81
CA TYR A 176 -17.46 -0.71 2.41
C TYR A 176 -17.57 0.63 1.67
N ASP A 177 -18.05 1.69 2.33
CA ASP A 177 -18.13 3.04 1.76
C ASP A 177 -16.72 3.58 1.50
N TRP A 178 -15.82 3.37 2.46
CA TRP A 178 -14.42 3.80 2.35
C TRP A 178 -13.66 3.00 1.29
N TYR A 179 -13.80 1.69 1.29
CA TYR A 179 -13.22 0.81 0.27
C TYR A 179 -13.65 1.24 -1.15
N LYS A 180 -14.94 1.56 -1.33
CA LYS A 180 -15.47 2.09 -2.59
C LYS A 180 -14.80 3.39 -3.02
N CYS A 181 -14.46 4.24 -2.05
CA CYS A 181 -13.73 5.46 -2.34
C CYS A 181 -12.31 5.17 -2.86
N VAL A 182 -11.62 4.21 -2.23
CA VAL A 182 -10.20 3.96 -2.49
C VAL A 182 -9.95 3.14 -3.76
N GLU A 183 -10.70 2.07 -3.98
CA GLU A 183 -10.50 1.14 -5.11
C GLU A 183 -11.70 1.09 -6.06
N GLY A 184 -12.90 1.34 -5.54
CA GLY A 184 -14.12 0.82 -6.13
C GLY A 184 -14.78 1.63 -7.22
N ASP A 185 -15.09 2.90 -6.97
CA ASP A 185 -15.92 3.72 -7.87
C ASP A 185 -16.10 5.14 -7.30
N ALA A 186 -15.05 5.75 -6.73
CA ALA A 186 -15.17 7.15 -6.30
C ALA A 186 -15.37 8.01 -7.55
N THR A 187 -16.63 8.40 -7.83
CA THR A 187 -17.19 9.75 -8.11
C THR A 187 -16.32 10.87 -8.74
N VAL A 188 -15.08 10.62 -9.12
CA VAL A 188 -14.04 11.50 -9.65
C VAL A 188 -13.09 10.65 -10.49
N SER A 189 -12.39 11.29 -11.42
CA SER A 189 -11.58 10.62 -12.44
C SER A 189 -10.35 9.90 -11.83
N GLY A 190 -10.51 8.65 -11.42
CA GLY A 190 -9.42 7.70 -11.11
C GLY A 190 -9.08 7.61 -9.62
N SER A 191 -9.70 6.66 -8.92
CA SER A 191 -9.56 6.39 -7.47
C SER A 191 -8.13 6.45 -6.90
N LEU A 192 -8.00 6.71 -5.58
CA LEU A 192 -6.72 6.71 -4.83
C LEU A 192 -5.79 5.56 -5.16
N HIS A 193 -6.34 4.35 -5.32
CA HIS A 193 -5.55 3.18 -5.70
C HIS A 193 -5.28 3.14 -7.21
N GLY A 194 -6.33 3.08 -8.04
CA GLY A 194 -6.21 2.81 -9.49
C GLY A 194 -5.65 3.95 -10.34
N GLY A 195 -5.80 5.22 -9.92
CA GLY A 195 -5.32 6.37 -10.67
C GLY A 195 -3.81 6.33 -10.93
N PRO A 196 -2.97 6.19 -9.89
CA PRO A 196 -1.52 6.03 -10.06
C PRO A 196 -1.12 4.84 -10.95
N HIS A 197 -1.78 3.68 -10.85
CA HIS A 197 -1.52 2.54 -11.74
C HIS A 197 -1.68 2.93 -13.21
N GLY A 198 -2.84 3.52 -13.54
CA GLY A 198 -3.18 3.97 -14.90
C GLY A 198 -2.26 5.07 -15.44
N GLN A 199 -1.80 5.96 -14.57
CA GLN A 199 -0.98 7.11 -14.97
C GLN A 199 0.50 6.78 -15.09
N VAL A 200 1.08 6.06 -14.13
CA VAL A 200 2.52 5.77 -14.10
C VAL A 200 2.85 4.59 -15.00
N GLY A 201 2.12 3.48 -14.85
CA GLY A 201 2.30 2.30 -15.67
C GLY A 201 1.83 2.56 -17.09
N SER A 202 0.57 2.98 -17.23
CA SER A 202 -0.14 3.24 -18.49
C SER A 202 0.04 2.14 -19.56
N SER A 203 -0.43 2.40 -20.77
CA SER A 203 -0.27 1.47 -21.89
C SER A 203 -0.08 2.21 -23.21
N SER A 204 0.68 1.60 -24.12
CA SER A 204 0.87 2.07 -25.49
C SER A 204 1.15 0.91 -26.43
N GLY A 205 0.61 0.97 -27.64
CA GLY A 205 0.86 -0.04 -28.67
C GLY A 205 0.42 -1.46 -28.31
N GLY A 206 -0.54 -1.63 -27.38
CA GLY A 206 -0.99 -2.94 -26.90
C GLY A 206 -0.15 -3.55 -25.79
N ASN A 207 0.86 -2.83 -25.28
CA ASN A 207 1.65 -3.20 -24.11
C ASN A 207 1.27 -2.31 -22.93
N SER A 208 1.23 -2.90 -21.73
CA SER A 208 1.07 -2.18 -20.48
C SER A 208 2.40 -2.09 -19.75
N GLY A 209 2.62 -0.97 -19.06
CA GLY A 209 3.76 -0.81 -18.17
C GLY A 209 3.65 -1.75 -16.97
N ASP A 210 4.78 -2.01 -16.32
CA ASP A 210 4.84 -2.90 -15.17
C ASP A 210 3.87 -2.47 -14.07
N PHE A 211 3.84 -1.18 -13.75
CA PHE A 211 2.98 -0.66 -12.71
C PHE A 211 1.49 -0.68 -13.05
N GLU A 212 1.08 -0.78 -14.32
CA GLU A 212 -0.35 -0.77 -14.70
C GLU A 212 -0.98 -2.17 -14.54
N ASP A 213 -0.18 -3.21 -14.56
CA ASP A 213 -0.63 -4.60 -14.56
C ASP A 213 -1.27 -4.98 -13.21
N PRO A 214 -2.60 -5.18 -13.10
CA PRO A 214 -3.23 -5.45 -11.81
C PRO A 214 -2.83 -6.78 -11.18
N VAL A 215 -2.17 -7.69 -11.93
CA VAL A 215 -1.74 -8.99 -11.41
C VAL A 215 -0.33 -8.89 -10.85
N THR A 216 0.52 -8.09 -11.49
CA THR A 216 1.97 -8.10 -11.25
C THR A 216 2.59 -6.71 -11.16
N SER A 217 1.79 -5.68 -10.89
CA SER A 217 2.26 -4.32 -10.60
C SER A 217 3.33 -4.20 -9.52
N PRO A 218 3.46 -5.13 -8.53
CA PRO A 218 4.62 -5.14 -7.65
C PRO A 218 5.97 -5.36 -8.36
N ASN A 219 6.01 -5.71 -9.65
CA ASN A 219 7.27 -5.72 -10.39
C ASN A 219 7.95 -4.35 -10.39
N ASP A 220 7.16 -3.28 -10.40
CA ASP A 220 7.66 -1.93 -10.23
C ASP A 220 7.86 -1.61 -8.73
N PRO A 221 9.08 -1.27 -8.29
CA PRO A 221 9.41 -0.88 -6.91
C PRO A 221 8.49 0.17 -6.30
N LEU A 222 7.89 1.05 -7.12
CA LEU A 222 6.96 2.07 -6.65
C LEU A 222 5.74 1.51 -5.93
N PHE A 223 5.30 0.28 -6.26
CA PHE A 223 4.14 -0.39 -5.67
C PHE A 223 4.11 -0.34 -4.16
N MET A 224 5.24 -0.66 -3.53
CA MET A 224 5.30 -0.75 -2.07
C MET A 224 5.06 0.62 -1.42
N PHE A 225 5.56 1.69 -2.05
CA PHE A 225 5.44 3.06 -1.56
C PHE A 225 4.05 3.63 -1.83
N HIS A 226 3.46 3.31 -2.98
CA HIS A 226 2.08 3.64 -3.34
C HIS A 226 1.10 3.00 -2.34
N HIS A 227 1.17 1.68 -2.14
CA HIS A 227 0.28 0.98 -1.23
C HIS A 227 0.52 1.30 0.24
N ALA A 228 1.74 1.72 0.62
CA ALA A 228 1.96 2.32 1.94
C ALA A 228 1.18 3.65 2.11
N ASN A 229 0.98 4.45 1.06
CA ASN A 229 0.13 5.65 1.13
C ASN A 229 -1.37 5.31 1.12
N VAL A 230 -1.76 4.22 0.47
CA VAL A 230 -3.14 3.72 0.56
C VAL A 230 -3.44 3.20 1.97
N ASP A 231 -2.52 2.44 2.58
CA ASP A 231 -2.60 2.04 4.00
C ASP A 231 -2.70 3.29 4.91
N ARG A 232 -1.86 4.31 4.69
CA ARG A 232 -1.96 5.59 5.40
C ARG A 232 -3.38 6.19 5.33
N SER A 233 -4.04 6.19 4.16
CA SER A 233 -5.43 6.68 4.04
C SER A 233 -6.41 5.85 4.87
N MET A 234 -6.25 4.52 4.89
CA MET A 234 -7.04 3.61 5.75
C MET A 234 -6.92 3.99 7.22
N ARG A 235 -5.69 4.25 7.66
CA ARG A 235 -5.39 4.55 9.04
C ARG A 235 -6.01 5.87 9.50
N TRP A 236 -5.96 6.89 8.65
CA TRP A 236 -6.66 8.14 8.89
C TRP A 236 -8.17 7.95 8.99
N TRP A 237 -8.75 7.19 8.07
CA TRP A 237 -10.17 6.89 8.10
C TRP A 237 -10.57 6.13 9.38
N MET A 238 -9.77 5.15 9.81
CA MET A 238 -9.99 4.39 11.05
C MET A 238 -9.87 5.27 12.30
N LEU A 239 -8.97 6.26 12.32
CA LEU A 239 -8.84 7.24 13.39
C LEU A 239 -10.08 8.13 13.49
N LYS A 240 -10.53 8.69 12.35
CA LYS A 240 -11.73 9.52 12.26
C LYS A 240 -12.99 8.76 12.70
N ASN A 241 -13.05 7.48 12.35
CA ASN A 241 -14.18 6.60 12.61
C ASN A 241 -13.96 5.70 13.84
N ALA A 242 -13.13 6.10 14.82
CA ALA A 242 -12.76 5.27 15.97
C ALA A 242 -13.96 4.72 16.77
N ALA A 243 -15.09 5.44 16.80
CA ALA A 243 -16.33 4.98 17.43
C ALA A 243 -16.90 3.70 16.80
N LYS A 244 -16.54 3.39 15.54
CA LYS A 244 -16.98 2.19 14.80
C LYS A 244 -16.04 0.99 15.00
N ARG A 245 -14.97 1.14 15.79
CA ARG A 245 -13.98 0.09 16.03
C ARG A 245 -14.59 -1.19 16.61
N SER A 246 -15.55 -1.06 17.53
CA SER A 246 -16.19 -2.22 18.18
C SER A 246 -17.02 -3.08 17.23
N THR A 247 -17.37 -2.56 16.05
CA THR A 247 -18.07 -3.29 14.99
C THR A 247 -17.15 -3.59 13.81
N PHE A 248 -15.83 -3.68 14.04
CA PHE A 248 -14.82 -3.85 12.99
C PHE A 248 -14.98 -2.86 11.84
N TYR A 249 -15.34 -1.61 12.17
CA TYR A 249 -15.60 -0.54 11.21
C TYR A 249 -16.68 -0.88 10.16
N GLY A 250 -17.52 -1.89 10.41
CA GLY A 250 -18.53 -2.38 9.47
C GLY A 250 -17.97 -3.28 8.37
N PHE A 251 -16.79 -3.87 8.57
CA PHE A 251 -16.27 -4.90 7.68
C PHE A 251 -17.26 -6.08 7.58
N PRO A 252 -17.57 -6.61 6.38
CA PRO A 252 -18.59 -7.64 6.23
C PRO A 252 -18.21 -8.94 6.93
N ALA A 253 -19.08 -9.40 7.82
CA ALA A 253 -18.93 -10.69 8.50
C ALA A 253 -19.39 -11.89 7.65
N ALA A 254 -20.26 -11.65 6.67
CA ALA A 254 -20.76 -12.64 5.71
C ALA A 254 -21.24 -11.92 4.43
N ASN A 255 -21.30 -12.66 3.31
CA ASN A 255 -21.80 -12.17 2.02
C ASN A 255 -21.12 -10.88 1.53
N ALA A 256 -19.80 -10.78 1.69
CA ALA A 256 -19.02 -9.71 1.09
C ALA A 256 -19.31 -9.57 -0.42
N GLU A 257 -19.53 -8.33 -0.87
CA GLU A 257 -19.78 -7.99 -2.26
C GLU A 257 -18.57 -7.26 -2.87
N GLY A 258 -18.03 -7.79 -3.97
CA GLY A 258 -16.99 -7.16 -4.78
C GLY A 258 -17.52 -6.32 -5.93
N ILE A 259 -16.68 -5.47 -6.53
CA ILE A 259 -17.11 -4.46 -7.54
C ILE A 259 -16.98 -4.96 -8.98
N ARG A 260 -16.18 -5.98 -9.27
CA ARG A 260 -16.10 -6.55 -10.63
C ARG A 260 -15.87 -8.05 -10.62
N GLU A 261 -16.96 -8.80 -10.77
CA GLU A 261 -17.11 -10.05 -11.55
C GLU A 261 -18.47 -10.73 -11.27
N ASN A 262 -19.55 -10.14 -11.80
CA ASN A 262 -20.96 -10.57 -11.71
C ASN A 262 -21.72 -10.13 -10.47
N SER A 263 -22.57 -9.11 -10.67
CA SER A 263 -23.78 -8.92 -9.87
C SER A 263 -24.52 -10.26 -9.68
N GLY A 264 -24.62 -10.75 -8.43
CA GLY A 264 -25.41 -11.93 -8.07
C GLY A 264 -24.64 -13.19 -7.66
N LYS A 265 -23.32 -13.15 -7.46
CA LYS A 265 -22.57 -14.24 -6.80
C LYS A 265 -22.10 -13.84 -5.40
N SER A 266 -22.24 -14.74 -4.43
CA SER A 266 -21.52 -14.66 -3.17
C SER A 266 -20.02 -14.91 -3.42
N TYR A 267 -19.15 -13.99 -3.00
CA TYR A 267 -17.71 -14.21 -3.02
C TYR A 267 -17.29 -14.93 -1.74
N TYR A 268 -16.46 -15.96 -1.88
CA TYR A 268 -15.92 -16.74 -0.77
C TYR A 268 -14.55 -16.17 -0.37
N GLY A 269 -14.21 -16.22 0.92
CA GLY A 269 -12.86 -15.87 1.39
C GLY A 269 -12.61 -14.38 1.69
N GLN A 270 -13.61 -13.51 1.49
CA GLN A 270 -13.46 -12.06 1.64
C GLN A 270 -14.07 -11.51 2.94
N ASN A 271 -14.72 -12.35 3.74
CA ASN A 271 -15.39 -11.90 4.96
C ASN A 271 -14.39 -11.71 6.10
N LEU A 272 -14.82 -11.01 7.14
CA LEU A 272 -14.05 -10.74 8.34
C LEU A 272 -13.31 -11.99 8.91
N PRO A 273 -13.94 -13.18 9.08
CA PRO A 273 -13.26 -14.36 9.61
C PRO A 273 -12.45 -15.15 8.57
N ASP A 274 -12.49 -14.79 7.29
CA ASP A 274 -11.79 -15.52 6.25
C ASP A 274 -10.30 -15.19 6.24
N VAL A 275 -9.47 -16.20 5.95
CA VAL A 275 -8.03 -15.99 5.70
C VAL A 275 -7.85 -15.10 4.47
N MET A 276 -6.92 -14.14 4.53
CA MET A 276 -6.71 -13.14 3.48
C MET A 276 -6.37 -13.78 2.12
N SER A 277 -5.63 -14.88 2.08
CA SER A 277 -5.49 -15.74 0.90
C SER A 277 -5.35 -17.19 1.33
N SER A 278 -5.98 -18.09 0.59
CA SER A 278 -5.91 -19.54 0.81
C SER A 278 -4.82 -20.21 -0.01
N THR A 279 -4.51 -19.66 -1.19
CA THR A 279 -3.39 -20.11 -2.02
C THR A 279 -2.05 -19.79 -1.36
N TRP A 280 -1.89 -18.56 -0.88
CA TRP A 280 -0.65 -18.08 -0.29
C TRP A 280 -0.92 -16.95 0.70
N GLY A 281 -1.40 -17.33 1.89
CA GLY A 281 -1.73 -16.39 2.95
C GLY A 281 -0.51 -15.81 3.67
N PHE A 282 -0.81 -15.08 4.74
CA PHE A 282 0.18 -14.49 5.63
C PHE A 282 0.16 -15.25 6.95
N THR A 283 1.31 -15.62 7.50
CA THR A 283 1.41 -16.13 8.86
C THR A 283 1.60 -14.99 9.85
N ALA A 284 1.35 -15.24 11.14
CA ALA A 284 1.68 -14.28 12.19
C ALA A 284 3.16 -13.86 12.17
N ALA A 285 4.07 -14.77 11.79
CA ALA A 285 5.49 -14.50 11.69
C ALA A 285 5.83 -13.55 10.52
N ASP A 286 5.16 -13.71 9.37
CA ASP A 286 5.35 -12.80 8.22
C ASP A 286 4.99 -11.36 8.58
N LEU A 287 3.93 -11.19 9.38
CA LEU A 287 3.41 -9.88 9.79
C LEU A 287 4.00 -9.35 11.10
N GLY A 288 4.79 -10.15 11.82
CA GLY A 288 5.30 -9.79 13.14
C GLY A 288 4.24 -9.69 14.23
N PHE A 289 3.10 -10.38 14.07
CA PHE A 289 2.02 -10.38 15.05
C PHE A 289 2.34 -11.28 16.24
N SER A 290 2.08 -10.77 17.45
CA SER A 290 2.13 -11.54 18.69
C SER A 290 0.72 -11.90 19.14
N ASN A 291 0.53 -13.09 19.71
CA ASN A 291 -0.78 -13.62 20.14
C ASN A 291 -1.83 -13.72 19.02
N ALA A 292 -1.38 -13.94 17.79
CA ALA A 292 -2.22 -14.12 16.62
C ALA A 292 -2.75 -15.56 16.48
N SER A 293 -3.78 -15.73 15.65
CA SER A 293 -4.36 -17.03 15.30
C SER A 293 -3.31 -17.97 14.67
N ALA A 294 -3.45 -19.27 14.88
CA ALA A 294 -2.58 -20.27 14.24
C ALA A 294 -2.93 -20.42 12.75
N GLY A 295 -1.92 -20.58 11.91
CA GLY A 295 -2.09 -20.69 10.46
C GLY A 295 -2.10 -19.33 9.75
N PHE A 296 -2.84 -19.24 8.65
CA PHE A 296 -2.96 -17.98 7.93
C PHE A 296 -3.86 -16.98 8.64
N GLN A 297 -3.43 -15.73 8.62
CA GLN A 297 -4.11 -14.62 9.23
C GLN A 297 -5.35 -14.24 8.44
N THR A 298 -6.40 -13.89 9.19
CA THR A 298 -7.69 -13.46 8.68
C THR A 298 -7.74 -11.95 8.49
N ASN A 299 -8.78 -11.49 7.78
CA ASN A 299 -9.10 -10.06 7.73
C ASN A 299 -9.30 -9.48 9.14
N ALA A 300 -9.91 -10.24 10.05
CA ALA A 300 -10.09 -9.88 11.46
C ALA A 300 -8.76 -9.73 12.21
N ASP A 301 -7.84 -10.69 12.03
CA ASP A 301 -6.54 -10.67 12.70
C ASP A 301 -5.77 -9.39 12.34
N LEU A 302 -5.73 -9.06 11.05
CA LEU A 302 -5.08 -7.83 10.60
C LEU A 302 -5.75 -6.58 11.19
N LEU A 303 -7.08 -6.47 11.17
CA LEU A 303 -7.76 -5.30 11.76
C LEU A 303 -7.54 -5.18 13.27
N CYS A 304 -7.35 -6.31 13.96
CA CYS A 304 -7.00 -6.33 15.39
C CYS A 304 -5.58 -5.83 15.64
N HIS A 305 -4.61 -6.35 14.89
CA HIS A 305 -3.19 -6.11 15.11
C HIS A 305 -2.66 -4.86 14.40
N ASN A 306 -3.29 -4.43 13.31
CA ASN A 306 -2.86 -3.32 12.48
C ASN A 306 -3.88 -2.17 12.48
N GLY A 307 -4.40 -1.82 13.66
CA GLY A 307 -5.27 -0.66 13.89
C GLY A 307 -4.52 0.56 14.48
N PRO A 308 -5.09 1.77 14.46
CA PRO A 308 -4.44 3.02 14.86
C PRO A 308 -3.63 2.97 16.16
N SER A 309 -4.11 2.21 17.15
CA SER A 309 -3.49 2.08 18.46
C SER A 309 -2.85 0.71 18.72
N THR A 310 -2.86 -0.20 17.74
CA THR A 310 -2.38 -1.59 17.90
C THR A 310 -1.24 -1.95 16.95
N SER A 311 -1.10 -1.21 15.84
CA SER A 311 -0.02 -1.45 14.88
C SER A 311 1.35 -1.23 15.50
N ALA A 312 2.34 -1.99 15.00
CA ALA A 312 3.75 -1.78 15.31
C ALA A 312 4.32 -0.49 14.70
N TYR A 313 3.54 0.20 13.86
CA TYR A 313 3.95 1.41 13.17
C TYR A 313 2.87 2.50 13.18
N THR A 314 3.29 3.72 12.84
CA THR A 314 2.43 4.89 12.65
C THR A 314 2.98 5.76 11.52
N TYR A 315 2.11 6.52 10.87
CA TYR A 315 2.54 7.50 9.87
C TYR A 315 2.88 8.83 10.53
N ASP A 316 3.88 9.51 10.01
CA ASP A 316 4.35 10.80 10.48
C ASP A 316 3.26 11.86 10.59
N THR A 317 2.30 11.84 9.69
CA THR A 317 1.15 12.73 9.71
C THR A 317 0.13 12.37 10.79
N GLU A 318 0.01 11.09 11.19
CA GLU A 318 -0.80 10.70 12.35
C GLU A 318 -0.17 11.18 13.66
N VAL A 319 1.15 11.05 13.79
CA VAL A 319 1.90 11.47 14.99
C VAL A 319 1.72 12.97 15.27
N ALA A 320 1.63 13.79 14.22
CA ALA A 320 1.35 15.23 14.35
C ALA A 320 0.00 15.53 15.06
N CYS A 321 -0.93 14.57 15.08
CA CYS A 321 -2.21 14.65 15.79
C CYS A 321 -2.23 13.95 17.16
N SER A 322 -1.18 13.22 17.56
CA SER A 322 -1.09 12.61 18.89
C SER A 322 -0.76 13.68 19.96
N GLY A 323 -1.69 13.91 20.90
CA GLY A 323 -1.53 14.90 21.99
C GLY A 323 -2.56 16.03 22.04
N GLY A 324 -3.66 15.96 21.28
CA GLY A 324 -4.74 16.97 21.34
C GLY A 324 -4.35 18.34 20.79
N SER A 325 -3.33 18.41 19.93
CA SER A 325 -2.89 19.67 19.33
C SER A 325 -3.96 20.21 18.36
N ALA A 326 -4.15 21.53 18.38
CA ALA A 326 -5.04 22.26 17.48
C ALA A 326 -4.68 22.11 15.96
N ALA A 327 -3.60 21.40 15.63
CA ALA A 327 -3.23 21.05 14.26
C ALA A 327 -4.25 20.13 13.59
N CYS A 328 -4.94 19.29 14.38
CA CYS A 328 -5.98 18.44 13.83
C CYS A 328 -7.24 19.26 13.47
N SER A 329 -7.57 20.37 14.15
CA SER A 329 -8.76 21.21 13.81
C SER A 329 -8.75 21.79 12.39
N ALA A 330 -7.57 21.97 11.78
CA ALA A 330 -7.44 22.34 10.37
C ALA A 330 -7.62 21.15 9.42
N VAL A 331 -7.27 19.93 9.86
CA VAL A 331 -7.54 18.65 9.16
C VAL A 331 -9.02 18.26 9.29
N TRP A 332 -9.69 18.69 10.37
CA TRP A 332 -11.12 18.52 10.63
C TRP A 332 -12.02 19.45 9.82
N GLY A 333 -11.47 20.33 8.96
CA GLY A 333 -12.15 21.01 7.85
C GLY A 333 -13.66 21.15 8.01
N ASP A 334 -14.04 21.92 9.01
CA ASP A 334 -15.38 22.37 9.32
C ASP A 334 -16.10 22.88 8.06
N THR A 335 -16.97 22.05 7.48
CA THR A 335 -18.01 22.52 6.57
C THR A 335 -19.23 22.98 7.37
N THR A 336 -19.05 23.84 8.37
CA THR A 336 -20.09 24.83 8.64
C THR A 336 -20.00 25.85 7.52
N THR A 337 -20.93 25.70 6.60
CA THR A 337 -21.38 26.78 5.75
C THR A 337 -21.52 28.06 6.58
N THR A 338 -20.57 28.97 6.43
CA THR A 338 -20.83 30.40 6.64
C THR A 338 -21.89 30.80 5.61
N GLN A 339 -23.16 30.61 5.98
CA GLN A 339 -24.21 31.45 5.42
C GLN A 339 -24.00 32.85 5.99
N ALA A 340 -24.05 33.81 5.09
CA ALA A 340 -23.67 35.20 5.28
C ALA A 340 -24.26 35.87 6.53
N GLY A 341 -23.39 36.61 7.23
CA GLY A 341 -23.66 37.93 7.79
C GLY A 341 -24.66 38.05 8.94
N THR A 342 -24.18 38.36 10.13
CA THR A 342 -24.25 39.72 10.71
C THR A 342 -23.60 39.76 12.11
N THR A 343 -22.98 40.91 12.39
CA THR A 343 -22.38 41.44 13.63
C THR A 343 -23.07 41.03 14.94
N ASP A 344 -22.39 40.89 16.08
CA ASP A 344 -21.72 41.96 16.86
C ASP A 344 -20.91 41.35 18.02
N GLY A 345 -19.93 42.09 18.53
CA GLY A 345 -18.83 41.60 19.36
C GLY A 345 -19.09 41.46 20.86
N THR A 346 -18.08 40.97 21.56
CA THR A 346 -17.51 41.55 22.80
C THR A 346 -16.36 40.68 23.33
N THR A 347 -15.37 41.38 23.86
CA THR A 347 -14.17 40.93 24.58
C THR A 347 -14.48 40.31 25.95
N ASP A 348 -13.69 39.32 26.39
CA ASP A 348 -12.90 39.44 27.63
C ASP A 348 -11.86 38.30 27.77
N GLY A 349 -10.73 38.62 28.40
CA GLY A 349 -9.63 37.69 28.64
C GLY A 349 -9.76 36.91 29.94
N THR A 350 -8.93 35.88 30.09
CA THR A 350 -8.35 35.45 31.38
C THR A 350 -7.25 34.43 31.14
N THR A 351 -6.13 34.64 31.82
CA THR A 351 -5.01 33.71 31.98
C THR A 351 -5.12 33.02 33.34
N GLN A 352 -4.96 31.69 33.39
CA GLN A 352 -4.47 30.88 34.52
C GLN A 352 -4.30 29.44 33.99
N ALA A 353 -3.10 28.88 33.85
CA ALA A 353 -2.18 28.37 34.88
C ALA A 353 -2.73 27.17 35.68
N GLY A 354 -2.10 26.00 35.50
CA GLY A 354 -2.11 24.90 36.49
C GLY A 354 -2.62 23.57 35.96
N GLY A 355 -1.70 22.66 35.62
CA GLY A 355 -2.03 21.27 35.33
C GLY A 355 -1.01 20.58 34.43
N GLN A 356 0.23 20.42 34.90
CA GLN A 356 1.15 19.44 34.32
C GLN A 356 0.54 18.04 34.55
N ALA A 357 -0.11 17.49 33.54
CA ALA A 357 -0.22 16.04 33.38
C ALA A 357 1.00 15.60 32.57
N SER A 358 2.01 15.11 33.27
CA SER A 358 3.06 14.30 32.68
C SER A 358 2.42 13.04 32.10
N ASP A 359 2.32 12.93 30.78
CA ASP A 359 2.18 11.64 30.12
C ASP A 359 3.43 11.36 29.29
N THR A 360 4.40 10.79 30.00
CA THR A 360 5.46 9.98 29.43
C THR A 360 4.83 8.74 28.79
N ALA A 361 4.61 8.77 27.48
CA ALA A 361 4.38 7.57 26.69
C ALA A 361 5.30 7.60 25.46
N SER A 362 6.56 7.20 25.66
CA SER A 362 7.38 6.67 24.58
C SER A 362 6.78 5.33 24.13
N THR A 363 5.90 5.35 23.14
CA THR A 363 5.42 4.10 22.52
C THR A 363 6.37 3.74 21.38
N GLY A 364 6.94 2.53 21.44
CA GLY A 364 7.93 2.01 20.51
C GLY A 364 7.40 1.69 19.11
N HIS A 365 6.56 2.55 18.53
CA HIS A 365 6.08 2.40 17.15
C HIS A 365 7.15 2.86 16.17
N ARG A 366 7.34 2.12 15.08
CA ARG A 366 8.15 2.59 13.94
C ARG A 366 7.38 3.69 13.19
N ARG A 367 8.07 4.75 12.70
CA ARG A 367 7.40 5.92 12.11
C ARG A 367 7.66 6.00 10.60
N HIS A 368 6.62 5.77 9.81
CA HIS A 368 6.64 5.95 8.34
C HIS A 368 6.63 7.43 7.99
N VAL A 369 7.39 7.79 6.98
CA VAL A 369 7.61 9.17 6.54
C VAL A 369 7.59 9.23 5.02
N GLU A 370 7.29 10.40 4.47
CA GLU A 370 7.23 10.60 3.03
C GLU A 370 8.59 10.27 2.36
N ALA A 371 8.52 9.54 1.25
CA ALA A 371 9.69 9.08 0.52
C ALA A 371 10.64 10.23 0.15
N THR A 372 10.14 11.36 -0.37
CA THR A 372 10.95 12.53 -0.77
C THR A 372 11.70 13.17 0.41
N VAL A 373 11.14 13.11 1.62
CA VAL A 373 11.70 13.72 2.85
C VAL A 373 12.91 12.95 3.37
N LEU A 374 12.99 11.65 3.11
CA LEU A 374 14.07 10.76 3.57
C LEU A 374 15.28 10.68 2.63
N MET A 375 15.20 11.28 1.44
CA MET A 375 16.02 10.89 0.30
C MET A 375 17.44 11.46 0.23
N SER A 376 18.01 11.86 1.37
CA SER A 376 19.46 12.08 1.47
C SER A 376 20.25 10.85 1.94
N GLY A 377 19.60 9.79 2.45
CA GLY A 377 20.28 8.56 2.91
C GLY A 377 19.63 7.22 2.56
N ILE A 378 18.29 7.14 2.51
CA ILE A 378 17.58 5.85 2.40
C ILE A 378 17.53 5.32 0.97
N LEU A 379 17.40 6.15 -0.06
CA LEU A 379 17.53 5.69 -1.44
C LEU A 379 18.95 5.22 -1.75
N VAL A 380 19.97 5.83 -1.15
CA VAL A 380 21.36 5.34 -1.27
C VAL A 380 21.47 3.94 -0.67
N ALA A 381 20.82 3.65 0.46
CA ALA A 381 20.77 2.30 1.03
C ALA A 381 19.92 1.32 0.18
N LEU A 382 18.84 1.78 -0.46
CA LEU A 382 18.00 0.96 -1.33
C LEU A 382 18.62 0.66 -2.71
N ALA A 383 19.44 1.60 -3.21
CA ALA A 383 20.18 1.60 -4.47
C ALA A 383 21.63 1.05 -4.35
N ALA A 384 22.19 0.99 -3.14
CA ALA A 384 23.54 0.48 -2.92
C ALA A 384 23.63 -1.00 -3.33
N ASN A 385 24.71 -1.31 -4.06
CA ASN A 385 24.98 -2.54 -4.81
C ASN A 385 24.24 -2.70 -6.15
N SER A 386 24.28 -1.65 -6.98
CA SER A 386 24.34 -1.84 -8.44
C SER A 386 25.73 -2.26 -8.89
#